data_AF-A0A7Y9HIX2-F1
#
_entry.id   AF-A0A7Y9HIX2-F1
#
_cell.length_a   1.000
_cell.length_b   1.000
_cell.length_c   1.000
_cell.angle_alpha   90.00
_cell.angle_beta   90.00
_cell.angle_gamma   90.00
#
_symmetry.space_group_name_H-M   'P 1'
#
loop_
_entity.id
_entity.type
_entity.pdbx_description
1 polymer ?
#
loop_
_entity_poly.entity_id
_entity_poly.type
_entity_poly.pdbx_seq_one_letter_code
_entity_poly.pdbx_strand_id
1 'polypeptide(L)'
;MKAIITVMAMLVAPIGAASAQNVKSVAEADAALAKVAQDRAAINDEFAASERECYTRFFVNNCLDKAKEKRRVALADARAREVDAQHFKRADSVARRDADLAERNRKDAEEEALRAAQPPKPAKEEHAPAKPSSGPSLAEREAEHDAKVKRQEREDAANAAKRAANVEAFERKQAESLRRQQEVARKKAENDAKAKEAAERAEADKKKAEARQQPATPAQ
;
A
#
# COMPACT_ATOMS: atom_id res chain seq x y z
N MET A 1 -1.37 70.86 -14.03
CA MET A 1 -0.09 70.12 -13.91
C MET A 1 -0.07 69.37 -12.59
N LYS A 2 -0.30 68.05 -12.61
CA LYS A 2 0.38 67.03 -11.78
C LYS A 2 -0.25 65.67 -12.08
N ALA A 3 0.61 64.74 -12.43
CA ALA A 3 0.34 63.55 -13.20
C ALA A 3 -0.40 62.48 -12.41
N ILE A 4 -1.37 61.86 -13.07
CA ILE A 4 -2.00 60.61 -12.66
C ILE A 4 -1.06 59.49 -13.10
N ILE A 5 -0.36 58.86 -12.16
CA ILE A 5 0.34 57.59 -12.37
C ILE A 5 -0.41 56.55 -11.54
N THR A 6 -1.45 55.99 -12.14
CA THR A 6 -2.08 54.75 -11.70
C THR A 6 -1.11 53.62 -11.98
N VAL A 7 -0.38 53.19 -10.95
CA VAL A 7 0.33 51.91 -10.94
C VAL A 7 -0.74 50.81 -10.93
N MET A 8 -0.97 50.23 -12.11
CA MET A 8 -1.78 49.04 -12.30
C MET A 8 -1.05 47.89 -11.59
N ALA A 9 -1.48 47.56 -10.39
CA ALA A 9 -1.05 46.36 -9.69
C ALA A 9 -1.54 45.14 -10.48
N MET A 10 -0.65 44.54 -11.27
CA MET A 10 -0.83 43.20 -11.81
C MET A 10 -0.90 42.22 -10.63
N LEU A 11 -2.11 41.92 -10.19
CA LEU A 11 -2.42 40.71 -9.45
C LEU A 11 -2.19 39.52 -10.38
N VAL A 12 -0.98 38.98 -10.33
CA VAL A 12 -0.69 37.64 -10.82
C VAL A 12 -1.46 36.68 -9.91
N ALA A 13 -2.65 36.28 -10.36
CA ALA A 13 -3.37 35.17 -9.77
C ALA A 13 -2.55 33.89 -10.00
N PRO A 14 -2.21 33.11 -8.95
CA PRO A 14 -1.63 31.79 -9.15
C PRO A 14 -2.73 30.88 -9.71
N ILE A 15 -2.75 30.74 -11.04
CA ILE A 15 -3.49 29.67 -11.71
C ILE A 15 -2.72 28.38 -11.44
N GLY A 16 -3.08 27.67 -10.37
CA GLY A 16 -2.45 26.38 -10.07
C GLY A 16 -2.49 25.94 -8.61
N ALA A 17 -3.58 26.17 -7.88
CA ALA A 17 -3.80 25.55 -6.57
C ALA A 17 -5.30 25.29 -6.33
N ALA A 18 -5.96 24.64 -7.28
CA ALA A 18 -7.22 23.94 -7.05
C ALA A 18 -6.88 22.46 -7.37
N SER A 19 -6.97 21.47 -6.48
CA SER A 19 -7.81 21.30 -5.30
C SER A 19 -7.22 20.23 -4.38
N ALA A 20 -6.07 20.47 -3.75
CA ALA A 20 -5.41 19.48 -2.87
C ALA A 20 -6.11 19.26 -1.50
N GLN A 21 -7.43 19.44 -1.39
CA GLN A 21 -8.12 19.59 -0.09
C GLN A 21 -8.75 18.31 0.48
N ASN A 22 -8.72 17.17 -0.21
CA ASN A 22 -9.49 15.98 0.23
C ASN A 22 -8.68 14.77 0.70
N VAL A 23 -7.34 14.80 0.60
CA VAL A 23 -6.50 13.66 1.01
C VAL A 23 -5.53 14.14 2.09
N LYS A 24 -5.65 13.59 3.30
CA LYS A 24 -4.87 14.00 4.48
C LYS A 24 -3.86 12.95 4.91
N SER A 25 -3.91 11.74 4.36
CA SER A 25 -2.96 10.67 4.67
C SER A 25 -2.63 9.84 3.44
N VAL A 26 -1.51 9.11 3.50
CA VAL A 26 -1.10 8.18 2.43
C VAL A 26 -2.14 7.06 2.26
N ALA A 27 -2.73 6.58 3.36
CA ALA A 27 -3.78 5.56 3.32
C ALA A 27 -5.05 6.07 2.61
N GLU A 28 -5.46 7.31 2.89
CA GLU A 28 -6.56 7.96 2.16
C GLU A 28 -6.22 8.16 0.68
N ALA A 29 -4.97 8.50 0.36
CA ALA A 29 -4.51 8.65 -1.02
C ALA A 29 -4.60 7.32 -1.79
N ASP A 30 -4.18 6.22 -1.16
CA ASP A 30 -4.25 4.88 -1.76
C ASP A 30 -5.70 4.42 -1.93
N ALA A 31 -6.56 4.67 -0.95
CA ALA A 31 -7.99 4.39 -1.06
C ALA A 31 -8.64 5.22 -2.19
N ALA A 32 -8.27 6.49 -2.33
CA ALA A 32 -8.76 7.35 -3.41
C ALA A 32 -8.30 6.83 -4.79
N LEU A 33 -7.05 6.39 -4.93
CA LEU A 33 -6.55 5.82 -6.18
C LEU A 33 -7.25 4.50 -6.54
N ALA A 34 -7.48 3.63 -5.54
CA ALA A 34 -8.25 2.40 -5.74
C ALA A 34 -9.68 2.70 -6.20
N LYS A 35 -10.33 3.71 -5.58
CA LYS A 35 -11.66 4.16 -5.99
C LYS A 35 -11.66 4.74 -7.39
N VAL A 36 -10.69 5.56 -7.76
CA VAL A 36 -10.56 6.10 -9.12
C VAL A 36 -10.39 4.97 -10.14
N ALA A 37 -9.64 3.91 -9.83
CA ALA A 37 -9.50 2.76 -10.72
C ALA A 37 -10.84 2.04 -10.94
N GLN A 38 -11.62 1.84 -9.88
CA GLN A 38 -12.98 1.28 -9.96
C GLN A 38 -13.93 2.20 -10.76
N ASP A 39 -13.92 3.49 -10.47
CA ASP A 39 -14.75 4.48 -11.17
C ASP A 39 -14.41 4.50 -12.68
N ARG A 40 -13.13 4.43 -13.05
CA ARG A 40 -12.70 4.36 -14.46
C ARG A 40 -13.18 3.08 -15.15
N ALA A 41 -13.14 1.94 -14.47
CA ALA A 41 -13.68 0.69 -15.01
C ALA A 41 -15.20 0.83 -15.26
N ALA A 42 -15.95 1.30 -14.25
CA ALA A 42 -17.38 1.52 -14.35
C ALA A 42 -17.76 2.51 -15.47
N ILE A 43 -17.03 3.61 -15.63
CA ILE A 43 -17.25 4.59 -16.71
C ILE A 43 -17.05 3.95 -18.09
N ASN A 44 -16.03 3.10 -18.25
CA ASN A 44 -15.79 2.42 -19.52
C ASN A 44 -16.84 1.33 -19.78
N ASP A 45 -17.30 0.61 -18.76
CA ASP A 45 -18.37 -0.39 -18.88
C ASP A 45 -19.70 0.28 -19.26
N GLU A 46 -20.02 1.42 -18.65
CA GLU A 46 -21.20 2.22 -18.99
C GLU A 46 -21.14 2.73 -20.43
N PHE A 47 -19.97 3.20 -20.86
CA PHE A 47 -19.76 3.61 -22.25
C PHE A 47 -19.92 2.44 -23.22
N ALA A 48 -19.32 1.28 -22.94
CA ALA A 48 -19.47 0.09 -23.76
C ALA A 48 -20.92 -0.40 -23.83
N ALA A 49 -21.69 -0.29 -22.74
CA ALA A 49 -23.12 -0.56 -22.73
C ALA A 49 -23.89 0.44 -23.60
N SER A 50 -23.56 1.74 -23.48
CA SER A 50 -24.16 2.80 -24.27
C SER A 50 -23.85 2.65 -25.76
N GLU A 51 -22.65 2.19 -26.13
CA GLU A 51 -22.29 1.89 -27.52
C GLU A 51 -23.20 0.81 -28.11
N ARG A 52 -23.40 -0.31 -27.39
CA ARG A 52 -24.31 -1.38 -27.83
C ARG A 52 -25.72 -0.87 -28.02
N GLU A 53 -26.23 -0.04 -27.10
CA GLU A 53 -27.56 0.56 -27.25
C GLU A 53 -27.61 1.52 -28.43
N CYS A 54 -26.63 2.40 -28.59
CA CYS A 54 -26.59 3.40 -29.65
C CYS A 54 -26.61 2.77 -31.05
N TYR A 55 -25.96 1.61 -31.24
CA TYR A 55 -26.01 0.87 -32.50
C TYR A 55 -27.40 0.33 -32.87
N THR A 56 -28.33 0.26 -31.92
CA THR A 56 -29.72 -0.14 -32.18
C THR A 56 -30.63 1.03 -32.56
N ARG A 57 -30.14 2.28 -32.48
CA ARG A 57 -30.96 3.48 -32.72
C ARG A 57 -30.76 4.01 -34.15
N PHE A 58 -31.77 4.70 -34.68
CA PHE A 58 -31.69 5.28 -36.02
C PHE A 58 -30.62 6.40 -36.12
N PHE A 59 -30.48 7.22 -35.06
CA PHE A 59 -29.49 8.30 -34.98
C PHE A 59 -28.23 7.88 -34.20
N VAL A 60 -27.52 6.86 -34.71
CA VAL A 60 -26.34 6.26 -34.04
C VAL A 60 -25.28 7.33 -33.70
N ASN A 61 -24.92 8.20 -34.65
CA ASN A 61 -23.88 9.20 -34.45
C ASN A 61 -24.19 10.17 -33.30
N ASN A 62 -25.41 10.72 -33.25
CA ASN A 62 -25.80 11.63 -32.16
C ASN A 62 -25.81 10.91 -30.80
N CYS A 63 -26.25 9.66 -30.77
CA CYS A 63 -26.22 8.84 -29.56
C CYS A 63 -24.78 8.60 -29.08
N LEU A 64 -23.89 8.20 -30.00
CA LEU A 64 -22.48 7.96 -29.70
C LEU A 64 -21.78 9.23 -29.24
N ASP A 65 -22.06 10.39 -29.83
CA ASP A 65 -21.44 11.65 -29.43
C ASP A 65 -21.84 12.06 -28.00
N LYS A 66 -23.12 11.86 -27.64
CA LYS A 66 -23.59 12.06 -26.27
C LYS A 66 -22.93 11.08 -25.29
N ALA A 67 -22.79 9.81 -25.66
CA ALA A 67 -22.11 8.80 -24.84
C ALA A 67 -20.62 9.14 -24.65
N LYS A 68 -19.95 9.59 -25.71
CA LYS A 68 -18.54 10.04 -25.66
C LYS A 68 -18.38 11.26 -24.78
N GLU A 69 -19.28 12.25 -24.88
CA GLU A 69 -19.20 13.44 -24.05
C GLU A 69 -19.43 13.13 -22.57
N LYS A 70 -20.40 12.26 -22.26
CA LYS A 70 -20.61 11.76 -20.89
C LYS A 70 -19.37 11.07 -20.35
N ARG A 71 -18.75 10.20 -21.14
CA ARG A 71 -17.48 9.54 -20.79
C ARG A 71 -16.35 10.55 -20.58
N ARG A 72 -16.23 11.55 -21.44
CA ARG A 72 -15.18 12.58 -21.36
C ARG A 72 -15.26 13.35 -20.05
N VAL A 73 -16.44 13.82 -19.68
CA VAL A 73 -16.67 14.55 -18.42
C VAL A 73 -16.39 13.65 -17.21
N ALA A 74 -16.94 12.43 -17.19
CA ALA A 74 -16.73 11.51 -16.07
C ALA A 74 -15.26 11.11 -15.89
N LEU A 75 -14.52 10.90 -16.99
CA LEU A 75 -13.08 10.63 -16.92
C LEU A 75 -12.28 11.85 -16.48
N ALA A 76 -12.70 13.06 -16.83
CA ALA A 76 -12.05 14.29 -16.37
C ALA A 76 -12.19 14.43 -14.84
N ASP A 77 -13.36 14.18 -14.29
CA ASP A 77 -13.60 14.20 -12.84
C ASP A 77 -12.79 13.11 -12.11
N ALA A 78 -12.75 11.90 -12.67
CA ALA A 78 -11.92 10.82 -12.15
C ALA A 78 -10.43 11.20 -12.17
N ARG A 79 -9.96 11.86 -13.23
CA ARG A 79 -8.58 12.31 -13.36
C ARG A 79 -8.23 13.43 -12.39
N ALA A 80 -9.13 14.36 -12.10
CA ALA A 80 -8.90 15.40 -11.10
C ALA A 80 -8.60 14.78 -9.72
N ARG A 81 -9.43 13.84 -9.30
CA ARG A 81 -9.24 13.07 -8.04
C ARG A 81 -7.94 12.27 -8.04
N GLU A 82 -7.59 11.68 -9.18
CA GLU A 82 -6.33 10.95 -9.34
C GLU A 82 -5.11 11.85 -9.12
N VAL A 83 -5.12 13.03 -9.76
CA VAL A 83 -4.01 14.00 -9.70
C VAL A 83 -3.84 14.50 -8.27
N ASP A 84 -4.93 14.81 -7.56
CA ASP A 84 -4.88 15.27 -6.17
C ASP A 84 -4.27 14.20 -5.24
N ALA A 85 -4.72 12.94 -5.35
CA ALA A 85 -4.19 11.84 -4.56
C ALA A 85 -2.70 11.56 -4.86
N GLN A 86 -2.32 11.55 -6.14
CA GLN A 86 -0.91 11.37 -6.51
C GLN A 86 -0.03 12.56 -6.08
N HIS A 87 -0.55 13.79 -6.16
CA HIS A 87 0.15 14.97 -5.70
C HIS A 87 0.47 14.88 -4.21
N PHE A 88 -0.51 14.49 -3.38
CA PHE A 88 -0.29 14.25 -1.97
C PHE A 88 0.83 13.22 -1.72
N LYS A 89 0.79 12.06 -2.39
CA LYS A 89 1.83 11.03 -2.24
C LYS A 89 3.22 11.51 -2.63
N ARG A 90 3.31 12.33 -3.69
CA ARG A 90 4.59 12.94 -4.09
C ARG A 90 5.08 13.91 -3.02
N ALA A 91 4.22 14.78 -2.52
CA ALA A 91 4.55 15.75 -1.47
C ALA A 91 4.99 15.06 -0.16
N ASP A 92 4.27 14.03 0.28
CA ASP A 92 4.64 13.23 1.47
C ASP A 92 6.00 12.55 1.29
N SER A 93 6.23 11.92 0.14
CA SER A 93 7.52 11.28 -0.17
C SER A 93 8.69 12.27 -0.14
N VAL A 94 8.51 13.46 -0.72
CA VAL A 94 9.51 14.53 -0.69
C VAL A 94 9.75 15.00 0.74
N ALA A 95 8.70 15.30 1.50
CA ALA A 95 8.81 15.74 2.89
C ALA A 95 9.56 14.73 3.77
N ARG A 96 9.32 13.42 3.55
CA ARG A 96 10.04 12.35 4.25
C ARG A 96 11.52 12.29 3.88
N ARG A 97 11.86 12.49 2.61
CA ARG A 97 13.26 12.53 2.15
C ARG A 97 13.99 13.75 2.68
N ASP A 98 13.33 14.91 2.68
CA ASP A 98 13.91 16.15 3.20
C ASP A 98 14.17 16.05 4.70
N ALA A 99 13.27 15.40 5.45
CA ALA A 99 13.47 15.11 6.87
C ALA A 99 14.69 14.18 7.12
N ASP A 100 14.82 13.11 6.33
CA ASP A 100 15.96 12.18 6.41
C ASP A 100 17.29 12.88 6.06
N LEU A 101 17.31 13.65 4.96
CA LEU A 101 18.47 14.45 4.58
C LEU A 101 18.86 15.47 5.65
N ALA A 102 17.88 16.13 6.28
CA ALA A 102 18.15 17.07 7.37
C ALA A 102 18.76 16.35 8.59
N GLU A 103 18.33 15.14 8.89
CA GLU A 103 18.92 14.31 9.95
C GLU A 103 20.36 13.89 9.61
N ARG A 104 20.60 13.46 8.37
CA ARG A 104 21.94 13.10 7.89
C ARG A 104 22.89 14.28 7.97
N ASN A 105 22.49 15.42 7.43
CA ASN A 105 23.29 16.65 7.44
C ASN A 105 23.64 17.09 8.87
N ARG A 106 22.70 16.94 9.82
CA ARG A 106 22.98 17.22 11.24
C ARG A 106 24.03 16.29 11.81
N LYS A 107 23.92 14.97 11.57
CA LYS A 107 24.89 13.98 12.04
C LYS A 107 26.26 14.20 11.42
N ASP A 108 26.31 14.47 10.12
CA ASP A 108 27.55 14.75 9.42
C ASP A 108 28.22 16.03 9.95
N ALA A 109 27.43 17.09 10.23
CA ALA A 109 27.94 18.30 10.85
C ALA A 109 28.44 18.08 12.29
N GLU A 110 27.76 17.25 13.08
CA GLU A 110 28.20 16.86 14.42
C GLU A 110 29.51 16.05 14.34
N GLU A 111 29.61 15.07 13.44
CA GLU A 111 30.83 14.28 13.21
C GLU A 111 31.98 15.14 12.69
N GLU A 112 31.72 16.08 11.80
CA GLU A 112 32.72 17.02 11.30
C GLU A 112 33.20 17.95 12.41
N ALA A 113 32.31 18.45 13.26
CA ALA A 113 32.69 19.23 14.44
C ALA A 113 33.54 18.40 15.41
N LEU A 114 33.19 17.14 15.65
CA LEU A 114 34.00 16.21 16.46
C LEU A 114 35.36 15.92 15.84
N ARG A 115 35.45 15.84 14.51
CA ARG A 115 36.70 15.62 13.78
C ARG A 115 37.57 16.88 13.79
N ALA A 116 36.98 18.05 13.66
CA ALA A 116 37.68 19.34 13.73
C ALA A 116 38.19 19.64 15.15
N ALA A 117 37.46 19.19 16.18
CA ALA A 117 37.88 19.30 17.58
C ALA A 117 39.01 18.31 17.95
N GLN A 118 39.21 17.23 17.18
CA GLN A 118 40.34 16.33 17.37
C GLN A 118 41.63 16.99 16.87
N PRO A 119 42.74 16.91 17.64
CA PRO A 119 44.02 17.47 17.20
C PRO A 119 44.43 16.83 15.87
N PRO A 120 45.07 17.60 14.96
CA PRO A 120 45.51 17.08 13.68
C PRO A 120 46.39 15.86 13.93
N LYS A 121 46.04 14.74 13.30
CA LYS A 121 46.88 13.54 13.35
C LYS A 121 48.29 13.96 12.92
N PRO A 122 49.34 13.58 13.66
CA PRO A 122 50.70 13.95 13.31
C PRO A 122 50.93 13.56 11.85
N ALA A 123 51.55 14.47 11.09
CA ALA A 123 51.94 14.19 9.72
C ALA A 123 52.64 12.84 9.71
N LYS A 124 52.07 11.88 8.99
CA LYS A 124 52.70 10.57 8.83
C LYS A 124 54.08 10.89 8.26
N GLU A 125 55.12 10.64 9.04
CA GLU A 125 56.49 10.70 8.53
C GLU A 125 56.53 9.91 7.23
N GLU A 126 57.24 10.42 6.23
CA GLU A 126 57.47 9.77 4.95
C GLU A 126 58.16 8.42 5.22
N HIS A 127 57.36 7.41 5.57
CA HIS A 127 57.83 6.05 5.65
C HIS A 127 58.21 5.65 4.23
N ALA A 128 59.39 5.05 4.14
CA ALA A 128 59.97 4.40 2.97
C ALA A 128 58.92 3.88 1.97
N PRO A 129 59.22 3.93 0.64
CA PRO A 129 58.27 3.65 -0.43
C PRO A 129 57.38 2.47 -0.06
N ALA A 130 56.06 2.70 -0.12
CA ALA A 130 55.04 1.75 0.29
C ALA A 130 55.43 0.35 -0.19
N LYS A 131 55.64 -0.58 0.76
CA LYS A 131 55.93 -1.98 0.43
C LYS A 131 54.89 -2.43 -0.60
N PRO A 132 55.29 -3.09 -1.69
CA PRO A 132 54.35 -3.53 -2.72
C PRO A 132 53.24 -4.33 -2.03
N SER A 133 52.00 -4.04 -2.40
CA SER A 133 50.83 -4.66 -1.80
C SER A 133 51.03 -6.18 -1.81
N SER A 134 51.15 -6.80 -0.64
CA SER A 134 51.27 -8.25 -0.50
C SER A 134 49.90 -8.94 -0.62
N GLY A 135 48.91 -8.24 -1.17
CA GLY A 135 47.57 -8.78 -1.40
C GLY A 135 47.54 -9.61 -2.69
N PRO A 136 46.55 -10.53 -2.80
CA PRO A 136 46.32 -11.26 -4.04
C PRO A 136 46.14 -10.26 -5.18
N SER A 137 46.69 -10.61 -6.34
CA SER A 137 46.52 -9.84 -7.57
C SER A 137 45.04 -9.72 -7.92
N LEU A 138 44.69 -8.74 -8.77
CA LEU A 138 43.32 -8.63 -9.28
C LEU A 138 42.90 -9.93 -9.99
N ALA A 139 43.83 -10.56 -10.72
CA ALA A 139 43.61 -11.85 -11.36
C ALA A 139 43.33 -12.99 -10.35
N GLU A 140 44.04 -13.04 -9.22
CA GLU A 140 43.72 -14.00 -8.14
C GLU A 140 42.36 -13.72 -7.52
N ARG A 141 42.01 -12.45 -7.30
CA ARG A 141 40.71 -12.07 -6.73
C ARG A 141 39.55 -12.44 -7.67
N GLU A 142 39.74 -12.26 -8.98
CA GLU A 142 38.79 -12.68 -10.00
C GLU A 142 38.67 -14.22 -10.04
N ALA A 143 39.78 -14.94 -9.99
CA ALA A 143 39.79 -16.40 -9.96
C ALA A 143 39.10 -16.97 -8.69
N GLU A 144 39.33 -16.36 -7.53
CA GLU A 144 38.64 -16.72 -6.27
C GLU A 144 37.13 -16.46 -6.35
N HIS A 145 36.74 -15.33 -6.94
CA HIS A 145 35.33 -15.00 -7.17
C HIS A 145 34.66 -16.01 -8.10
N ASP A 146 35.28 -16.33 -9.24
CA ASP A 146 34.74 -17.28 -10.21
C ASP A 146 34.67 -18.70 -9.63
N ALA A 147 35.65 -19.09 -8.82
CA ALA A 147 35.62 -20.36 -8.09
C ALA A 147 34.49 -20.39 -7.05
N LYS A 148 34.22 -19.26 -6.39
CA LYS A 148 33.09 -19.13 -5.45
C LYS A 148 31.75 -19.22 -6.17
N VAL A 149 31.58 -18.52 -7.30
CA VAL A 149 30.36 -18.57 -8.10
C VAL A 149 30.10 -20.00 -8.60
N LYS A 150 31.10 -20.66 -9.18
CA LYS A 150 30.97 -22.06 -9.63
C LYS A 150 30.63 -23.02 -8.49
N ARG A 151 31.14 -22.80 -7.29
CA ARG A 151 30.77 -23.60 -6.11
C ARG A 151 29.32 -23.36 -5.72
N GLN A 152 28.87 -22.11 -5.69
CA GLN A 152 27.48 -21.76 -5.39
C GLN A 152 26.53 -22.35 -6.42
N GLU A 153 26.84 -22.25 -7.72
CA GLU A 153 26.02 -22.85 -8.79
C GLU A 153 25.89 -24.37 -8.64
N ARG A 154 26.98 -25.06 -8.27
CA ARG A 154 26.96 -26.51 -8.01
C ARG A 154 26.12 -26.86 -6.79
N GLU A 155 26.28 -26.11 -5.70
CA GLU A 155 25.47 -26.29 -4.49
C GLU A 155 23.99 -26.00 -4.77
N ASP A 156 23.69 -24.99 -5.58
CA ASP A 156 22.33 -24.64 -5.96
C ASP A 156 21.71 -25.67 -6.88
N ALA A 157 22.44 -26.20 -7.85
CA ALA A 157 22.00 -27.30 -8.69
C ALA A 157 21.74 -28.56 -7.85
N ALA A 158 22.65 -28.90 -6.93
CA ALA A 158 22.50 -30.05 -6.04
C ALA A 158 21.30 -29.92 -5.09
N ASN A 159 21.02 -28.70 -4.60
CA ASN A 159 19.94 -28.44 -3.65
C ASN A 159 18.61 -28.04 -4.30
N ALA A 160 18.54 -27.88 -5.63
CA ALA A 160 17.33 -27.43 -6.33
C ALA A 160 16.11 -28.33 -6.05
N ALA A 161 16.28 -29.65 -6.17
CA ALA A 161 15.21 -30.62 -5.90
C ALA A 161 14.77 -30.58 -4.43
N LYS A 162 15.72 -30.44 -3.50
CA LYS A 162 15.43 -30.33 -2.06
C LYS A 162 14.64 -29.06 -1.74
N ARG A 163 14.99 -27.93 -2.37
CA ARG A 163 14.24 -26.67 -2.22
C ARG A 163 12.81 -26.79 -2.75
N ALA A 164 12.63 -27.37 -3.94
CA ALA A 164 11.30 -27.62 -4.50
C ALA A 164 10.45 -28.50 -3.56
N ALA A 165 11.00 -29.62 -3.08
CA ALA A 165 10.32 -30.50 -2.14
C ALA A 165 9.95 -29.80 -0.81
N ASN A 166 10.80 -28.91 -0.31
CA ASN A 166 10.53 -28.12 0.90
C ASN A 166 9.39 -27.11 0.70
N VAL A 167 9.34 -26.45 -0.47
CA VAL A 167 8.26 -25.52 -0.82
C VAL A 167 6.93 -26.26 -0.86
N GLU A 168 6.87 -27.39 -1.57
CA GLU A 168 5.65 -28.20 -1.62
C GLU A 168 5.24 -28.72 -0.23
N ALA A 169 6.21 -29.15 0.59
CA ALA A 169 5.94 -29.59 1.95
C ALA A 169 5.38 -28.46 2.83
N PHE A 170 5.88 -27.23 2.64
CA PHE A 170 5.39 -26.05 3.35
C PHE A 170 3.97 -25.68 2.91
N GLU A 171 3.69 -25.69 1.61
CA GLU A 171 2.35 -25.44 1.07
C GLU A 171 1.33 -26.47 1.55
N ARG A 172 1.69 -27.77 1.56
CA ARG A 172 0.85 -28.83 2.14
C ARG A 172 0.55 -28.57 3.62
N LYS A 173 1.55 -28.20 4.42
CA LYS A 173 1.36 -27.87 5.84
C LYS A 173 0.48 -26.63 6.05
N GLN A 174 0.62 -25.61 5.20
CA GLN A 174 -0.24 -24.43 5.25
C GLN A 174 -1.70 -24.79 4.95
N ALA A 175 -1.94 -25.54 3.86
CA ALA A 175 -3.28 -25.98 3.49
C ALA A 175 -3.92 -26.84 4.60
N GLU A 176 -3.14 -27.76 5.19
CA GLU A 176 -3.61 -28.58 6.30
C GLU A 176 -3.94 -27.74 7.54
N SER A 177 -3.09 -26.78 7.89
CA SER A 177 -3.33 -25.86 9.02
C SER A 177 -4.62 -25.06 8.84
N LEU A 178 -4.83 -24.49 7.64
CA LEU A 178 -6.06 -23.76 7.31
C LEU A 178 -7.29 -24.66 7.40
N ARG A 179 -7.22 -25.90 6.90
CA ARG A 179 -8.32 -26.86 7.03
C ARG A 179 -8.64 -27.18 8.49
N ARG A 180 -7.62 -27.44 9.32
CA ARG A 180 -7.83 -27.69 10.75
C ARG A 180 -8.44 -26.49 11.45
N GLN A 181 -8.00 -25.27 11.13
CA GLN A 181 -8.58 -24.04 11.70
C GLN A 181 -10.06 -23.89 11.32
N GLN A 182 -10.42 -24.14 10.05
CA GLN A 182 -11.81 -24.11 9.59
C GLN A 182 -12.67 -25.19 10.28
N GLU A 183 -12.15 -26.40 10.45
CA GLU A 183 -12.86 -27.48 11.14
C GLU A 183 -13.08 -27.16 12.63
N VAL A 184 -12.08 -26.60 13.31
CA VAL A 184 -12.20 -26.17 14.71
C VAL A 184 -13.21 -25.03 14.83
N ALA A 185 -13.16 -24.04 13.94
CA ALA A 185 -14.13 -22.94 13.93
C ALA A 185 -15.56 -23.45 13.69
N ARG A 186 -15.75 -24.38 12.75
CA ARG A 186 -17.05 -25.02 12.48
C ARG A 186 -17.56 -25.79 13.70
N LYS A 187 -16.73 -26.64 14.31
CA LYS A 187 -17.12 -27.41 15.51
C LYS A 187 -17.47 -26.50 16.68
N LYS A 188 -16.71 -25.41 16.87
CA LYS A 188 -17.02 -24.41 17.89
C LYS A 188 -18.38 -23.74 17.62
N ALA A 189 -18.64 -23.30 16.40
CA ALA A 189 -19.91 -22.70 16.03
C ALA A 189 -21.11 -23.66 16.20
N GLU A 190 -20.94 -24.94 15.83
CA GLU A 190 -21.96 -25.98 16.04
C GLU A 190 -22.23 -26.23 17.53
N ASN A 191 -21.18 -26.33 18.35
CA ASN A 191 -21.32 -26.50 19.79
C ASN A 191 -21.97 -25.28 20.45
N ASP A 192 -21.57 -24.07 20.05
CA ASP A 192 -22.17 -22.83 20.54
C ASP A 192 -23.65 -22.71 20.15
N ALA A 193 -24.02 -23.12 18.93
CA ALA A 193 -25.41 -23.17 18.49
C ALA A 193 -26.24 -24.18 19.29
N LYS A 194 -25.73 -25.41 19.50
CA LYS A 194 -26.38 -26.42 20.34
C LYS A 194 -26.52 -25.96 21.79
N ALA A 195 -25.51 -25.29 22.33
CA ALA A 195 -25.56 -24.74 23.69
C ALA A 195 -26.63 -23.65 23.83
N LYS A 196 -26.75 -22.75 22.83
CA LYS A 196 -27.82 -21.73 22.80
C LYS A 196 -29.21 -22.36 22.70
N GLU A 197 -29.39 -23.32 21.80
CA GLU A 197 -30.68 -24.03 21.66
C GLU A 197 -31.05 -24.76 22.95
N ALA A 198 -30.10 -25.44 23.60
CA ALA A 198 -30.32 -26.09 24.88
C ALA A 198 -30.67 -25.09 26.00
N ALA A 199 -30.01 -23.93 26.03
CA ALA A 199 -30.33 -22.86 26.98
C ALA A 199 -31.73 -22.29 26.73
N GLU A 200 -32.11 -22.01 25.48
CA GLU A 200 -33.44 -21.52 25.11
C GLU A 200 -34.54 -22.52 25.46
N ARG A 201 -34.32 -23.82 25.20
CA ARG A 201 -35.23 -24.90 25.60
C ARG A 201 -35.37 -24.96 27.12
N ALA A 202 -34.26 -24.91 27.86
CA ALA A 202 -34.28 -24.90 29.32
C ALA A 202 -35.03 -23.68 29.89
N GLU A 203 -34.82 -22.49 29.32
CA GLU A 203 -35.54 -21.27 29.72
C GLU A 203 -37.04 -21.34 29.36
N ALA A 204 -37.39 -21.92 28.21
CA ALA A 204 -38.79 -22.15 27.84
C ALA A 204 -39.49 -23.14 28.78
N ASP A 205 -38.80 -24.22 29.18
CA ASP A 205 -39.32 -25.22 30.10
C ASP A 205 -39.46 -24.65 31.53
N LYS A 206 -38.51 -23.83 31.99
CA LYS A 206 -38.64 -23.07 33.26
C LYS A 206 -39.87 -22.15 33.25
N LYS A 207 -40.05 -21.35 32.20
CA LYS A 207 -41.23 -20.46 32.05
C LYS A 207 -42.54 -21.24 32.05
N LYS A 208 -42.59 -22.39 31.40
CA LYS A 208 -43.76 -23.29 31.42
C LYS A 208 -44.01 -23.88 32.81
N ALA A 209 -42.95 -24.24 33.54
CA ALA A 209 -43.07 -24.76 34.90
C ALA A 209 -43.56 -23.66 35.88
N GLU A 210 -43.03 -22.44 35.78
CA GLU A 210 -43.47 -21.29 36.58
C GLU A 210 -44.93 -20.90 36.27
N ALA A 211 -45.34 -20.91 35.00
CA ALA A 211 -46.73 -20.65 34.61
C ALA A 211 -47.71 -21.72 35.13
N ARG A 212 -47.26 -22.97 35.31
CA ARG A 212 -48.06 -24.04 35.92
C ARG A 212 -48.12 -23.96 37.45
N GLN A 213 -47.21 -23.24 38.08
CA GLN A 213 -47.15 -23.07 39.55
C GLN A 213 -47.84 -21.81 40.05
N GLN A 214 -48.36 -20.93 39.18
CA GLN A 214 -49.20 -19.81 39.61
C GLN A 214 -50.61 -20.31 39.96
N PRO A 215 -51.05 -20.27 41.24
CA PRO A 215 -52.39 -20.67 41.62
C PRO A 215 -53.41 -19.59 41.23
N ALA A 216 -54.51 -20.01 40.62
CA ALA A 216 -55.69 -19.17 40.40
C ALA A 216 -56.20 -18.67 41.76
N THR A 217 -56.08 -17.37 42.01
CA THR A 217 -56.69 -16.72 43.17
C THR A 217 -58.20 -16.69 42.94
N PRO A 218 -59.02 -17.30 43.81
CA PRO A 218 -60.47 -17.28 43.63
C PRO A 218 -61.00 -15.88 43.94
N ALA A 219 -61.70 -15.29 42.97
CA ALA A 219 -62.42 -14.03 43.14
C ALA A 219 -63.60 -14.22 44.11
N GLN A 220 -63.71 -13.33 45.10
CA GLN A 220 -64.92 -13.06 45.87
C GLN A 220 -65.50 -11.72 45.42
#